data_AF-A0A1G0AZB6-F1
#
_entry.id   AF-A0A1G0AZB6-F1
#
_cell.length_a   1.000
_cell.length_b   1.000
_cell.length_c   1.000
_cell.angle_alpha   90.00
_cell.angle_beta   90.00
_cell.angle_gamma   90.00
#
_symmetry.space_group_name_H-M   'P 1'
#
loop_
_entity.id
_entity.type
_entity.pdbx_description
1 polymer ?
#
loop_
_entity_poly.entity_id
_entity_poly.type
_entity_poly.pdbx_seq_one_letter_code
_entity_poly.pdbx_strand_id
1 'polypeptide(L)'
;MGLGGNHLFGSIGETRVTFVEKGVDENRRDFLKNLLEVNGFEVVLEEDKIKTEGDPQLYTVAVTDMTFNPTVWVFQRRLKTADGRKVTQDYWNQKTEETNPRYWKNAK
;
A
#
# COMPACT_ATOMS: atom_id res chain seq x y z
N MET A 1 1.06 -12.93 1.24
CA MET A 1 1.78 -12.27 2.35
C MET A 1 0.75 -11.54 3.21
N GLY A 2 0.86 -11.64 4.54
CA GLY A 2 -0.05 -10.93 5.45
C GLY A 2 0.31 -9.44 5.52
N LEU A 3 -0.67 -8.60 5.84
CA LEU A 3 -0.40 -7.20 6.21
C LEU A 3 0.49 -7.22 7.46
N GLY A 4 1.76 -6.87 7.29
CA GLY A 4 2.70 -6.81 8.40
C GLY A 4 2.25 -5.72 9.38
N GLY A 5 2.15 -6.04 10.67
CA GLY A 5 1.74 -5.10 11.72
C GLY A 5 2.77 -3.99 12.01
N ASN A 6 3.83 -3.87 11.21
CA ASN A 6 4.91 -2.94 11.45
C ASN A 6 4.53 -1.55 10.94
N HIS A 7 4.41 -0.61 11.87
CA HIS A 7 4.25 0.81 11.57
C HIS A 7 5.64 1.44 11.53
N LEU A 8 6.23 1.48 10.33
CA LEU A 8 7.59 1.98 10.13
C LEU A 8 7.56 3.44 9.76
N PHE A 9 8.33 4.24 10.48
CA PHE A 9 8.51 5.66 10.21
C PHE A 9 9.91 5.94 9.69
N GLY A 10 10.05 7.05 8.99
CA GLY A 10 11.34 7.62 8.67
C GLY A 10 11.21 9.04 8.15
N SER A 11 12.22 9.44 7.40
CA SER A 11 12.27 10.72 6.71
C SER A 11 12.83 10.49 5.32
N ILE A 12 12.12 10.99 4.32
CA ILE A 12 12.61 11.05 2.93
C ILE A 12 12.97 12.52 2.70
N GLY A 13 14.27 12.82 2.57
CA GLY A 13 14.78 14.18 2.62
C GLY A 13 14.48 14.85 3.97
N GLU A 14 13.76 15.98 3.94
CA GLU A 14 13.32 16.72 5.14
C GLU A 14 11.89 16.36 5.59
N THR A 15 11.16 15.56 4.80
CA THR A 15 9.76 15.22 5.09
C THR A 15 9.67 13.95 5.90
N ARG A 16 9.00 13.99 7.06
CA ARG A 16 8.67 12.79 7.84
C ARG A 16 7.58 12.00 7.12
N VAL A 17 7.82 10.71 6.97
CA VAL A 17 6.90 9.83 6.27
C VAL A 17 6.71 8.51 7.03
N THR A 18 5.57 7.89 6.81
CA THR A 18 5.27 6.53 7.21
C THR A 18 5.44 5.62 6.01
N PHE A 19 6.30 4.62 6.14
CA PHE A 19 6.53 3.65 5.06
C PHE A 19 5.34 2.69 4.97
N VAL A 20 4.75 2.61 3.78
CA VAL A 20 3.67 1.68 3.47
C VAL A 20 4.23 0.35 3.04
N GLU A 21 5.11 0.37 2.03
CA GLU A 21 5.71 -0.83 1.47
C GLU A 21 7.06 -0.46 0.83
N LYS A 22 8.10 -1.27 1.06
CA LYS A 22 9.45 -1.06 0.52
C LYS A 22 9.78 -2.17 -0.48
N GLY A 23 10.52 -1.84 -1.53
CA GLY A 23 10.97 -2.82 -2.50
C GLY A 23 9.85 -3.36 -3.40
N VAL A 24 8.95 -2.50 -3.85
CA VAL A 24 7.81 -2.88 -4.70
C VAL A 24 8.08 -2.62 -6.18
N ASP A 25 7.47 -3.42 -7.05
CA ASP A 25 7.48 -3.20 -8.50
C ASP A 25 6.66 -1.97 -8.92
N GLU A 26 6.86 -1.51 -10.16
CA GLU A 26 6.13 -0.36 -10.74
C GLU A 26 4.60 -0.54 -10.69
N ASN A 27 4.09 -1.70 -11.09
CA ASN A 27 2.65 -2.01 -11.03
C ASN A 27 2.06 -1.88 -9.61
N ARG A 28 2.85 -2.27 -8.59
CA ARG A 28 2.44 -2.21 -7.19
C ARG A 28 2.53 -0.78 -6.66
N ARG A 29 3.57 -0.05 -7.04
CA ARG A 29 3.76 1.38 -6.76
C ARG A 29 2.56 2.19 -7.25
N ASP A 30 2.19 2.03 -8.52
CA ASP A 30 1.09 2.79 -9.13
C ASP A 30 -0.28 2.47 -8.51
N PHE A 31 -0.51 1.20 -8.20
CA PHE A 31 -1.71 0.77 -7.49
C PHE A 31 -1.84 1.43 -6.11
N LEU A 32 -0.77 1.35 -5.30
CA LEU A 32 -0.77 1.95 -3.96
C LEU A 32 -0.89 3.46 -4.03
N LYS A 33 -0.19 4.11 -4.97
CA LYS A 33 -0.26 5.55 -5.18
C LYS A 33 -1.70 5.98 -5.45
N ASN A 34 -2.35 5.41 -6.46
CA ASN A 34 -3.73 5.75 -6.83
C ASN A 34 -4.69 5.50 -5.66
N LEU A 35 -4.57 4.34 -5.00
CA LEU A 35 -5.44 4.00 -3.88
C LEU A 35 -5.31 5.03 -2.74
N LEU A 36 -4.09 5.41 -2.38
CA LEU A 36 -3.84 6.33 -1.27
C LEU A 36 -4.26 7.77 -1.61
N GLU A 37 -3.99 8.22 -2.85
CA GLU A 37 -4.41 9.55 -3.34
C GLU A 37 -5.94 9.70 -3.35
N VAL A 38 -6.67 8.66 -3.81
CA VAL A 38 -8.14 8.65 -3.77
C VAL A 38 -8.69 8.75 -2.34
N ASN A 39 -7.94 8.27 -1.35
CA ASN A 39 -8.31 8.37 0.07
C ASN A 39 -7.83 9.66 0.73
N GLY A 40 -7.23 10.58 -0.03
CA GLY A 40 -6.77 11.89 0.45
C GLY A 40 -5.42 11.86 1.15
N PHE A 41 -4.62 10.81 0.96
CA PHE A 41 -3.25 10.77 1.45
C PHE A 41 -2.28 11.32 0.43
N GLU A 42 -1.27 12.03 0.93
CA GLU A 42 -0.14 12.46 0.13
C GLU A 42 0.92 11.35 0.10
N VAL A 43 1.19 10.84 -1.10
CA VAL A 43 2.08 9.70 -1.33
C VAL A 43 3.46 10.19 -1.75
N VAL A 44 4.49 9.74 -1.03
CA VAL A 44 5.90 9.98 -1.33
C VAL A 44 6.50 8.69 -1.90
N LEU A 45 7.16 8.80 -3.04
CA LEU A 45 7.76 7.69 -3.76
C LEU A 45 9.28 7.87 -3.77
N GLU A 46 10.00 6.84 -3.36
CA GLU A 46 11.47 6.80 -3.39
C GLU A 46 11.91 5.63 -4.27
N GLU A 47 12.90 5.85 -5.13
CA GLU A 47 13.45 4.81 -6.00
C GLU A 47 14.59 4.12 -5.25
N ASP A 48 14.46 2.81 -5.02
CA ASP A 48 15.51 2.04 -4.36
C ASP A 48 16.72 1.91 -5.29
N LYS A 49 17.94 2.03 -4.75
CA LYS A 49 19.15 1.86 -5.57
C LYS A 49 19.21 0.44 -6.13
N ILE A 50 19.27 0.32 -7.46
CA ILE A 50 19.52 -0.96 -8.14
C ILE A 50 20.87 -1.51 -7.64
N LYS A 51 20.86 -2.72 -7.08
CA LYS A 51 22.06 -3.34 -6.50
C LYS A 51 22.96 -3.99 -7.56
N THR A 52 22.38 -4.44 -8.66
CA THR A 52 23.08 -5.14 -9.75
C THR A 52 22.54 -4.68 -11.11
N GLU A 53 23.40 -4.39 -12.08
CA GLU A 53 22.99 -4.12 -13.46
C GLU A 53 22.24 -5.35 -14.03
N GLY A 54 20.90 -5.25 -14.13
CA GLY A 54 20.01 -6.31 -14.59
C GLY A 54 18.83 -6.61 -13.66
N ASP A 55 18.88 -6.17 -12.40
CA ASP A 55 17.75 -6.31 -11.48
C ASP A 55 16.63 -5.28 -11.79
N PRO A 56 15.36 -5.63 -11.55
CA PRO A 56 14.25 -4.69 -11.73
C PRO A 56 14.39 -3.50 -10.76
N GLN A 57 14.08 -2.31 -11.26
CA GLN A 57 13.99 -1.10 -10.44
C GLN A 57 12.87 -1.28 -9.42
N LEU A 58 13.23 -1.22 -8.14
CA LEU A 58 12.29 -1.30 -7.04
C LEU A 58 11.97 0.09 -6.50
N TYR A 59 10.81 0.20 -5.87
CA TYR A 59 10.31 1.45 -5.33
C TYR A 59 9.91 1.29 -3.87
N THR A 60 10.04 2.36 -3.12
CA THR A 60 9.52 2.50 -1.77
C THR A 60 8.36 3.48 -1.79
N VAL A 61 7.21 3.02 -1.27
CA VAL A 61 5.99 3.81 -1.16
C VAL A 61 5.82 4.24 0.30
N ALA A 62 5.67 5.53 0.52
CA ALA A 62 5.46 6.13 1.82
C ALA A 62 4.33 7.18 1.76
N VAL A 63 3.82 7.56 2.92
CA VAL A 63 2.82 8.64 3.05
C VAL A 63 3.26 9.66 4.09
N THR A 64 2.87 10.92 3.94
CA THR A 64 3.21 11.97 4.91
C THR A 64 2.40 11.85 6.22
N ASP A 65 1.27 11.15 6.19
CA ASP A 65 0.43 10.92 7.36
C ASP A 65 1.08 9.93 8.35
N MET A 66 1.44 10.44 9.53
CA MET A 66 2.05 9.67 10.62
C MET A 66 1.09 8.71 11.34
N THR A 67 -0.21 8.79 11.08
CA THR A 67 -1.23 7.89 11.65
C THR A 67 -1.60 6.76 10.71
N PHE A 68 -1.04 6.75 9.50
CA PHE A 68 -1.35 5.76 8.50
C PHE A 68 -0.71 4.41 8.80
N ASN A 69 -1.53 3.45 9.21
CA ASN A 69 -1.12 2.06 9.33
C ASN A 69 -1.91 1.19 8.35
N PRO A 70 -1.29 0.57 7.32
CA PRO A 70 -2.00 -0.16 6.28
C PRO A 70 -2.86 -1.30 6.85
N THR A 71 -2.36 -1.99 7.88
CA THR A 71 -3.11 -3.05 8.59
C THR A 71 -4.39 -2.48 9.21
N VAL A 72 -4.28 -1.41 9.99
CA VAL A 72 -5.43 -0.79 10.67
C VAL A 72 -6.42 -0.24 9.64
N TRP A 73 -5.92 0.44 8.61
CA TRP A 73 -6.75 1.11 7.61
C TRP A 73 -7.54 0.13 6.73
N VAL A 74 -6.96 -1.04 6.40
CA VAL A 74 -7.67 -2.12 5.71
C VAL A 74 -8.65 -2.83 6.65
N PHE A 75 -8.21 -3.31 7.82
CA PHE A 75 -9.07 -4.13 8.70
C PHE A 75 -10.19 -3.33 9.37
N GLN A 76 -9.98 -2.05 9.68
CA GLN A 76 -11.04 -1.16 10.16
C GLN A 76 -11.88 -0.56 9.02
N ARG A 77 -11.66 -0.97 7.76
CA ARG A 77 -12.45 -0.55 6.60
C ARG A 77 -12.47 0.96 6.39
N ARG A 78 -11.34 1.61 6.64
CA ARG A 78 -11.16 3.06 6.48
C ARG A 78 -10.79 3.43 5.04
N LEU A 79 -10.11 2.54 4.33
CA LEU A 79 -9.77 2.73 2.90
C LEU A 79 -10.94 2.37 1.97
N LYS A 80 -11.06 3.16 0.90
CA LYS A 80 -12.01 2.96 -0.19
C LYS A 80 -11.29 2.82 -1.53
N THR A 81 -11.84 2.01 -2.43
CA THR A 81 -11.43 1.98 -3.84
C THR A 81 -11.94 3.24 -4.56
N ALA A 82 -11.48 3.48 -5.79
CA ALA A 82 -11.99 4.56 -6.65
C ALA A 82 -13.52 4.52 -6.81
N ASP A 83 -14.12 3.31 -6.87
CA ASP A 83 -15.58 3.12 -6.92
C ASP A 83 -16.29 3.30 -5.56
N GLY A 84 -15.58 3.72 -4.51
CA GLY A 84 -16.12 3.90 -3.16
C GLY A 84 -16.35 2.61 -2.37
N ARG A 85 -15.94 1.44 -2.89
CA ARG A 85 -16.05 0.15 -2.19
C ARG A 85 -14.99 0.05 -1.09
N LYS A 86 -15.28 -0.67 -0.02
CA LYS A 86 -14.31 -0.85 1.09
C LYS A 86 -13.18 -1.78 0.68
N VAL A 87 -11.94 -1.35 0.88
CA VAL A 87 -10.76 -2.17 0.58
C VAL A 87 -10.74 -3.39 1.51
N THR A 88 -10.60 -4.58 0.92
CA THR A 88 -10.38 -5.85 1.63
C THR A 88 -8.91 -6.22 1.60
N GLN A 89 -8.49 -7.19 2.43
CA GLN A 89 -7.12 -7.70 2.39
C GLN A 89 -6.76 -8.30 1.02
N ASP A 90 -7.69 -9.00 0.37
CA ASP A 90 -7.42 -9.60 -0.95
C ASP A 90 -7.30 -8.53 -2.04
N TYR A 91 -8.10 -7.47 -1.98
CA TYR A 91 -7.94 -6.31 -2.86
C TYR A 91 -6.62 -5.58 -2.60
N TRP A 92 -6.29 -5.32 -1.34
CA TRP A 92 -5.02 -4.70 -0.96
C TRP A 92 -3.83 -5.50 -1.49
N ASN A 93 -3.89 -6.83 -1.46
CA ASN A 93 -2.84 -7.71 -1.98
C ASN A 93 -2.98 -8.00 -3.49
N GLN A 94 -3.85 -7.29 -4.21
CA GLN A 94 -4.13 -7.47 -5.64
C GLN A 94 -4.45 -8.93 -6.05
N LYS A 95 -5.04 -9.72 -5.14
CA LYS A 95 -5.47 -11.10 -5.43
C LYS A 95 -6.82 -11.15 -6.13
N THR A 96 -7.66 -10.13 -5.93
CA THR A 96 -9.00 -10.03 -6.51
C THR A 96 -9.48 -8.59 -6.56
N GLU A 97 -10.32 -8.27 -7.53
CA GLU A 97 -11.05 -6.99 -7.60
C GLU A 97 -12.38 -7.05 -6.85
N GLU A 98 -12.80 -8.24 -6.38
CA GLU A 98 -14.00 -8.42 -5.57
C GLU A 98 -13.74 -8.01 -4.12
N THR A 99 -14.26 -6.86 -3.74
CA THR A 99 -14.18 -6.34 -2.36
C THR A 99 -15.33 -6.83 -1.46
N ASN A 100 -16.11 -7.82 -1.89
CA ASN A 100 -17.27 -8.31 -1.16
C ASN A 100 -16.82 -9.17 0.03
N PRO A 101 -17.21 -8.87 1.28
CA PRO A 101 -16.71 -9.57 2.47
C PRO A 101 -17.28 -10.99 2.68
N ARG A 102 -17.75 -11.67 1.62
CA ARG A 102 -18.32 -13.02 1.70
C ARG A 102 -17.23 -14.05 1.91
N TYR A 103 -16.76 -14.16 3.14
CA TYR A 103 -15.69 -15.06 3.56
C TYR A 103 -15.92 -16.53 3.15
N TRP A 104 -17.18 -16.98 3.05
CA TRP A 104 -17.54 -18.34 2.62
C TRP A 104 -17.30 -18.63 1.13
N LYS A 105 -17.05 -17.61 0.30
CA LYS A 105 -16.64 -17.80 -1.10
C LYS A 105 -15.13 -17.98 -1.27
N ASN A 106 -14.34 -17.67 -0.24
CA ASN A 106 -12.88 -17.73 -0.27
C ASN A 106 -12.33 -19.09 0.22
N ALA A 107 -13.21 -20.04 0.59
CA ALA A 107 -12.83 -21.41 0.91
C ALA A 107 -12.68 -22.21 -0.40
N LYS A 108 -11.44 -22.49 -0.77
CA LYS A 108 -11.08 -23.53 -1.73
C LYS A 108 -10.01 -24.41 -1.12
#